data_AF-A0A7S4FDG8-F1
#
_entry.id   AF-A0A7S4FDG8-F1
#
_cell.length_a   1.000
_cell.length_b   1.000
_cell.length_c   1.000
_cell.angle_alpha   90.00
_cell.angle_beta   90.00
_cell.angle_gamma   90.00
#
_symmetry.space_group_name_H-M   'P 1'
#
loop_
_entity.id
_entity.type
_entity.pdbx_description
1 polymer ?
#
loop_
_entity_poly.entity_id
_entity_poly.type
_entity_poly.pdbx_seq_one_letter_code
_entity_poly.pdbx_strand_id
1 'polypeptide(L)'
;FFFRLMASSLHIWLLLSLCLGGATEVVVDVNTRTRVHICTESIIRVTHRPSTAIPTPPSLVVTAQWKQVPVVRTDTAATVTLRTARVTVVAQKGDGAVTVYDDSGRRVLAETVTHLTPTRAQDGTAGYTVEQSWEIGAHEALYGGGQYQNGLLQYRHFPLDLLQYNTEAAVPFFVSTAGYGLLWDNYARTRLNPGTPVPLAGPVPGPSGPTWTAQVTTGAPGLYHFALTSGFWFGMRGRRLWLDVEGTGQRVIAWEGLGSSPSSHTGRVALAGHTRYTLRVVGEDPDMALTMTPPDYGRTTLRSDAGEWVDYYAMVGGSLDGTIALYREATGPAPLYGRWAYGFWQCKEHYASQEELLGAAKGYRARGIPVDNIVQDWHYWGDLG
;
A
#
# COMPACT_ATOMS: atom_id res chain seq x y z
N PHE A 1 66.08 2.95 -23.10
CA PHE A 1 65.27 2.28 -22.06
C PHE A 1 63.99 3.05 -21.69
N PHE A 2 63.44 3.90 -22.57
CA PHE A 2 62.27 4.76 -22.27
C PHE A 2 61.13 4.70 -23.29
N PHE A 3 61.19 3.79 -24.26
CA PHE A 3 60.16 3.65 -25.32
C PHE A 3 59.47 2.28 -25.36
N ARG A 4 59.72 1.41 -24.37
CA ARG A 4 59.10 0.08 -24.28
C ARG A 4 58.05 -0.07 -23.15
N LEU A 5 57.78 1.00 -22.38
CA LEU A 5 56.83 0.96 -21.27
C LEU A 5 55.47 1.62 -21.54
N MET A 6 55.24 2.23 -22.70
CA MET A 6 53.93 2.83 -23.05
C MET A 6 53.05 1.93 -23.93
N ALA A 7 53.58 0.86 -24.52
CA ALA A 7 52.81 -0.03 -25.40
C ALA A 7 52.01 -1.11 -24.62
N SER A 8 52.36 -1.37 -23.37
CA SER A 8 51.70 -2.35 -22.49
C SER A 8 50.53 -1.76 -21.68
N SER A 9 50.42 -0.44 -21.58
CA SER A 9 49.31 0.24 -20.89
C SER A 9 48.09 0.46 -21.79
N LEU A 10 48.29 0.50 -23.11
CA LEU A 10 47.21 0.73 -24.09
C LEU A 10 46.47 -0.56 -24.47
N HIS A 11 47.11 -1.73 -24.33
CA HIS A 11 46.47 -3.03 -24.61
C HIS A 11 45.59 -3.54 -23.45
N ILE A 12 45.77 -3.04 -22.22
CA ILE A 12 44.90 -3.40 -21.09
C ILE A 12 43.60 -2.58 -21.09
N TRP A 13 43.62 -1.38 -21.67
CA TRP A 13 42.40 -0.57 -21.87
C TRP A 13 41.59 -0.98 -23.11
N LEU A 14 42.21 -1.56 -24.14
CA LEU A 14 41.49 -2.01 -25.34
C LEU A 14 40.84 -3.40 -25.19
N LEU A 15 41.30 -4.24 -24.25
CA LEU A 15 40.69 -5.55 -23.98
C LEU A 15 39.53 -5.50 -22.97
N LEU A 16 39.30 -4.36 -22.31
CA LEU A 16 38.14 -4.12 -21.43
C LEU A 16 36.98 -3.38 -22.13
N SER A 17 37.14 -2.96 -23.39
CA SER A 17 36.11 -2.24 -24.17
C SER A 17 35.43 -3.07 -25.27
N LEU A 18 35.72 -4.37 -25.38
CA LEU A 18 35.18 -5.24 -26.45
C LEU A 18 33.99 -6.12 -26.04
N CYS A 19 33.35 -5.83 -24.90
CA CYS A 19 32.02 -6.37 -24.56
C CYS A 19 30.95 -5.25 -24.48
N LEU A 20 31.09 -4.19 -25.27
CA LEU A 20 29.98 -3.26 -25.54
C LEU A 20 29.02 -3.89 -26.56
N GLY A 21 28.46 -5.05 -26.21
CA GLY A 21 27.12 -5.40 -26.68
C GLY A 21 26.16 -4.45 -25.99
N GLY A 22 25.25 -3.82 -26.74
CA GLY A 22 24.33 -2.80 -26.24
C GLY A 22 23.77 -3.18 -24.86
N ALA A 23 24.15 -2.42 -23.83
CA ALA A 23 23.90 -2.79 -22.44
C ALA A 23 22.40 -2.72 -22.15
N THR A 24 21.73 -3.86 -22.15
CA THR A 24 20.31 -3.97 -21.81
C THR A 24 20.08 -3.64 -20.35
N GLU A 25 18.86 -3.21 -19.99
CA GLU A 25 18.38 -3.19 -18.59
C GLU A 25 18.83 -4.48 -17.87
N VAL A 26 19.22 -4.37 -16.59
CA VAL A 26 19.66 -5.54 -15.83
C VAL A 26 18.43 -6.26 -15.31
N VAL A 27 17.86 -7.06 -16.20
CA VAL A 27 16.75 -7.97 -15.96
C VAL A 27 17.30 -9.38 -15.87
N VAL A 28 17.09 -10.03 -14.73
CA VAL A 28 17.60 -11.38 -14.47
C VAL A 28 16.46 -12.31 -14.09
N ASP A 29 16.26 -13.33 -14.92
CA ASP A 29 15.45 -14.49 -14.56
C ASP A 29 16.27 -15.37 -13.61
N VAL A 30 15.90 -15.34 -12.33
CA VAL A 30 16.57 -16.08 -11.25
C VAL A 30 16.27 -17.57 -11.37
N ASN A 31 15.02 -17.87 -11.72
CA ASN A 31 14.52 -19.19 -12.09
C ASN A 31 13.34 -19.02 -13.07
N THR A 32 12.61 -20.09 -13.32
CA THR A 32 11.48 -20.07 -14.27
C THR A 32 10.29 -19.22 -13.81
N ARG A 33 10.24 -18.80 -12.55
CA ARG A 33 9.10 -18.07 -11.97
C ARG A 33 9.46 -16.67 -11.50
N THR A 34 10.71 -16.44 -11.16
CA THR A 34 11.17 -15.22 -10.49
C THR A 34 12.07 -14.41 -11.39
N ARG A 35 11.70 -13.14 -11.57
CA ARG A 35 12.48 -12.13 -12.28
C ARG A 35 12.82 -10.99 -11.34
N VAL A 36 14.08 -10.57 -11.36
CA VAL A 36 14.57 -9.37 -10.67
C VAL A 36 15.05 -8.39 -11.74
N HIS A 37 14.53 -7.17 -11.69
CA HIS A 37 14.96 -6.06 -12.54
C HIS A 37 15.53 -4.94 -11.67
N ILE A 38 16.81 -4.63 -11.86
CA ILE A 38 17.44 -3.45 -11.26
C ILE A 38 17.08 -2.23 -12.12
N CYS A 39 16.06 -1.49 -11.69
CA CYS A 39 15.52 -0.32 -12.40
C CYS A 39 16.42 0.91 -12.23
N THR A 40 16.99 1.09 -11.03
CA THR A 40 17.99 2.11 -10.72
C THR A 40 18.97 1.56 -9.67
N GLU A 41 19.90 2.39 -9.21
CA GLU A 41 20.78 2.05 -8.09
C GLU A 41 20.00 1.65 -6.81
N SER A 42 18.77 2.15 -6.64
CA SER A 42 17.96 2.01 -5.42
C SER A 42 16.54 1.46 -5.65
N ILE A 43 16.12 1.21 -6.89
CA ILE A 43 14.80 0.68 -7.24
C ILE A 43 14.95 -0.72 -7.85
N ILE A 44 14.31 -1.70 -7.22
CA ILE A 44 14.31 -3.10 -7.64
C ILE A 44 12.88 -3.51 -7.91
N ARG A 45 12.57 -3.92 -9.14
CA ARG A 45 11.31 -4.60 -9.45
C ARG A 45 11.49 -6.10 -9.31
N VAL A 46 10.58 -6.74 -8.58
CA VAL A 46 10.57 -8.19 -8.38
C VAL A 46 9.23 -8.73 -8.86
N THR A 47 9.28 -9.84 -9.58
CA THR A 47 8.08 -10.48 -10.11
C THR A 47 8.12 -12.00 -9.88
N HIS A 48 7.06 -12.56 -9.31
CA HIS A 48 6.89 -14.02 -9.13
C HIS A 48 5.65 -14.55 -9.83
N ARG A 49 5.84 -15.56 -10.68
CA ARG A 49 4.85 -15.98 -11.68
C ARG A 49 4.50 -17.46 -11.58
N PRO A 50 3.32 -17.87 -12.09
CA PRO A 50 2.92 -19.28 -12.08
C PRO A 50 3.61 -20.12 -13.15
N SER A 51 4.05 -19.50 -14.27
CA SER A 51 4.57 -20.18 -15.46
C SER A 51 5.95 -19.64 -15.91
N THR A 52 6.58 -20.34 -16.85
CA THR A 52 7.90 -20.03 -17.43
C THR A 52 7.89 -18.85 -18.40
N ALA A 53 6.74 -18.55 -19.02
CA ALA A 53 6.61 -17.43 -19.94
C ALA A 53 6.30 -16.15 -19.13
N ILE A 54 7.07 -15.10 -19.38
CA ILE A 54 7.04 -13.87 -18.59
C ILE A 54 6.44 -12.71 -19.43
N PRO A 55 5.11 -12.62 -19.61
CA PRO A 55 4.47 -11.46 -20.26
C PRO A 55 4.73 -10.16 -19.49
N THR A 56 5.00 -9.06 -20.18
CA THR A 56 5.36 -7.78 -19.53
C THR A 56 4.36 -6.71 -19.94
N PRO A 57 3.09 -6.79 -19.46
CA PRO A 57 2.18 -5.68 -19.64
C PRO A 57 2.80 -4.45 -18.96
N PRO A 58 2.62 -3.27 -19.57
CA PRO A 58 3.09 -2.03 -18.97
C PRO A 58 2.35 -1.78 -17.66
N SER A 59 3.05 -1.22 -16.69
CA SER A 59 2.40 -0.66 -15.49
C SER A 59 1.54 0.54 -15.89
N LEU A 60 0.42 0.73 -15.21
CA LEU A 60 -0.43 1.92 -15.32
C LEU A 60 0.07 3.05 -14.41
N VAL A 61 0.93 2.73 -13.44
CA VAL A 61 1.39 3.66 -12.40
C VAL A 61 2.87 4.00 -12.56
N VAL A 62 3.70 3.00 -12.88
CA VAL A 62 5.12 3.21 -13.11
C VAL A 62 5.33 3.62 -14.56
N THR A 63 5.62 4.90 -14.74
CA THR A 63 5.78 5.56 -16.05
C THR A 63 7.23 5.87 -16.39
N ALA A 64 8.13 5.64 -15.43
CA ALA A 64 9.56 5.88 -15.60
C ALA A 64 10.16 5.06 -16.74
N GLN A 65 11.06 5.70 -17.47
CA GLN A 65 11.99 5.02 -18.36
C GLN A 65 13.30 4.83 -17.62
N TRP A 66 13.67 3.57 -17.40
CA TRP A 66 14.82 3.25 -16.57
C TRP A 66 16.14 3.57 -17.27
N LYS A 67 17.06 4.15 -16.52
CA LYS A 67 18.42 4.40 -16.99
C LYS A 67 19.29 3.22 -16.60
N GLN A 68 20.26 2.92 -17.46
CA GLN A 68 21.28 1.93 -17.13
C GLN A 68 22.06 2.34 -15.89
N VAL A 69 22.31 1.36 -15.02
CA VAL A 69 23.13 1.51 -13.82
C VAL A 69 24.17 0.40 -13.75
N PRO A 70 25.39 0.67 -13.25
CA PRO A 70 26.37 -0.38 -13.01
C PRO A 70 25.86 -1.44 -12.04
N VAL A 71 25.86 -2.71 -12.47
CA VAL A 71 25.51 -3.84 -11.62
C VAL A 71 26.60 -4.91 -11.69
N VAL A 72 27.10 -5.30 -10.52
CA VAL A 72 27.96 -6.47 -10.38
C VAL A 72 27.08 -7.68 -10.10
N ARG A 73 27.09 -8.65 -11.03
CA ARG A 73 26.40 -9.92 -10.87
C ARG A 73 27.38 -11.00 -10.40
N THR A 74 26.95 -11.79 -9.41
CA THR A 74 27.69 -12.98 -8.96
C THR A 74 26.71 -14.13 -8.76
N ASP A 75 26.98 -15.24 -9.43
CA ASP A 75 26.16 -16.43 -9.39
C ASP A 75 26.87 -17.54 -8.60
N THR A 76 26.12 -18.21 -7.75
CA THR A 76 26.52 -19.49 -7.15
C THR A 76 25.58 -20.60 -7.62
N ALA A 77 25.78 -21.82 -7.14
CA ALA A 77 24.83 -22.90 -7.34
C ALA A 77 23.46 -22.59 -6.71
N ALA A 78 23.42 -21.85 -5.60
CA ALA A 78 22.21 -21.59 -4.83
C ALA A 78 21.57 -20.22 -5.12
N THR A 79 22.37 -19.21 -5.49
CA THR A 79 21.91 -17.81 -5.52
C THR A 79 22.35 -17.07 -6.77
N VAL A 80 21.60 -16.02 -7.08
CA VAL A 80 22.03 -14.89 -7.91
C VAL A 80 22.17 -13.68 -7.00
N THR A 81 23.33 -13.01 -7.02
CA THR A 81 23.56 -11.76 -6.30
C THR A 81 23.75 -10.63 -7.31
N LEU A 82 23.00 -9.54 -7.15
CA LEU A 82 23.08 -8.32 -7.95
C LEU A 82 23.43 -7.16 -7.03
N ARG A 83 24.56 -6.49 -7.27
CA ARG A 83 25.05 -5.39 -6.44
C ARG A 83 25.19 -4.11 -7.25
N THR A 84 24.57 -3.06 -6.76
CA THR A 84 24.71 -1.68 -7.23
C THR A 84 25.60 -0.90 -6.23
N ALA A 85 25.76 0.41 -6.40
CA ALA A 85 26.41 1.26 -5.40
C ALA A 85 25.56 1.46 -4.13
N ARG A 86 24.24 1.22 -4.19
CA ARG A 86 23.29 1.53 -3.11
C ARG A 86 22.61 0.31 -2.51
N VAL A 87 22.53 -0.79 -3.24
CA VAL A 87 21.85 -2.01 -2.79
C VAL A 87 22.60 -3.28 -3.16
N THR A 88 22.39 -4.32 -2.37
CA THR A 88 22.69 -5.70 -2.76
C THR A 88 21.40 -6.51 -2.72
N VAL A 89 21.08 -7.16 -3.84
CA VAL A 89 19.94 -8.07 -3.98
C VAL A 89 20.46 -9.49 -4.04
N VAL A 90 19.97 -10.36 -3.17
CA VAL A 90 20.27 -11.79 -3.17
C VAL A 90 18.98 -12.54 -3.45
N ALA A 91 18.93 -13.26 -4.57
CA ALA A 91 17.78 -14.05 -4.96
C ALA A 91 18.13 -15.55 -4.95
N GLN A 92 17.29 -16.36 -4.32
CA GLN A 92 17.46 -17.80 -4.24
C GLN A 92 17.02 -18.48 -5.53
N LYS A 93 17.84 -19.35 -6.12
CA LYS A 93 17.49 -20.08 -7.36
C LYS A 93 16.41 -21.15 -7.11
N GLY A 94 16.33 -21.69 -5.90
CA GLY A 94 15.39 -22.74 -5.52
C GLY A 94 13.93 -22.28 -5.50
N ASP A 95 13.57 -21.46 -4.52
CA ASP A 95 12.20 -20.96 -4.32
C ASP A 95 11.96 -19.58 -4.96
N GLY A 96 13.01 -18.85 -5.32
CA GLY A 96 12.93 -17.50 -5.85
C GLY A 96 13.02 -16.39 -4.80
N ALA A 97 13.10 -16.72 -3.50
CA ALA A 97 13.02 -15.72 -2.45
C ALA A 97 14.09 -14.64 -2.59
N VAL A 98 13.68 -13.37 -2.51
CA VAL A 98 14.54 -12.20 -2.65
C VAL A 98 14.81 -11.57 -1.28
N THR A 99 16.08 -11.26 -1.02
CA THR A 99 16.53 -10.45 0.11
C THR A 99 17.27 -9.22 -0.40
N VAL A 100 16.96 -8.05 0.16
CA VAL A 100 17.59 -6.78 -0.20
C VAL A 100 18.35 -6.21 1.00
N TYR A 101 19.56 -5.75 0.74
CA TYR A 101 20.44 -5.09 1.70
C TYR A 101 20.76 -3.68 1.21
N ASP A 102 20.92 -2.74 2.14
CA ASP A 102 21.43 -1.40 1.84
C ASP A 102 22.96 -1.38 1.64
N ASP A 103 23.52 -0.21 1.35
CA ASP A 103 24.95 0.01 1.12
C ASP A 103 25.82 -0.21 2.37
N SER A 104 25.22 -0.25 3.56
CA SER A 104 25.90 -0.63 4.81
C SER A 104 25.93 -2.14 5.04
N GLY A 105 25.26 -2.93 4.19
CA GLY A 105 25.10 -4.38 4.36
C GLY A 105 24.00 -4.76 5.35
N ARG A 106 23.17 -3.81 5.78
CA ARG A 106 22.01 -4.09 6.64
C ARG A 106 20.87 -4.61 5.78
N ARG A 107 20.27 -5.72 6.21
CA ARG A 107 19.08 -6.30 5.57
C ARG A 107 17.89 -5.36 5.75
N VAL A 108 17.32 -4.88 4.65
CA VAL A 108 16.16 -3.97 4.66
C VAL A 108 14.85 -4.67 4.33
N LEU A 109 14.89 -5.71 3.49
CA LEU A 109 13.71 -6.46 3.07
C LEU A 109 14.08 -7.93 2.88
N ALA A 110 13.25 -8.85 3.31
CA ALA A 110 13.44 -10.28 3.10
C ALA A 110 12.09 -10.96 2.85
N GLU A 111 11.92 -11.56 1.68
CA GLU A 111 10.73 -12.34 1.36
C GLU A 111 10.63 -13.61 2.22
N THR A 112 9.40 -14.03 2.49
CA THR A 112 9.11 -15.24 3.26
C THR A 112 8.17 -16.18 2.51
N VAL A 113 7.05 -15.64 2.02
CA VAL A 113 5.98 -16.44 1.44
C VAL A 113 5.45 -15.77 0.19
N THR A 114 5.37 -16.55 -0.87
CA THR A 114 4.73 -16.18 -2.13
C THR A 114 3.60 -17.18 -2.41
N HIS A 115 2.38 -16.70 -2.55
CA HIS A 115 1.24 -17.53 -2.96
C HIS A 115 0.59 -16.99 -4.23
N LEU A 116 0.32 -17.91 -5.16
CA LEU A 116 -0.41 -17.67 -6.39
C LEU A 116 -1.52 -18.73 -6.45
N THR A 117 -2.73 -18.36 -6.03
CA THR A 117 -3.87 -19.28 -5.98
C THR A 117 -4.80 -18.98 -7.14
N PRO A 118 -5.09 -19.94 -8.05
CA PRO A 118 -6.00 -19.69 -9.16
C PRO A 118 -7.35 -19.11 -8.71
N THR A 119 -7.82 -18.08 -9.40
CA THR A 119 -9.08 -17.38 -9.11
C THR A 119 -9.70 -16.84 -10.40
N ARG A 120 -10.88 -16.22 -10.28
CA ARG A 120 -11.50 -15.42 -11.34
C ARG A 120 -11.79 -14.02 -10.83
N ALA A 121 -11.46 -13.02 -11.63
CA ALA A 121 -11.88 -11.65 -11.41
C ALA A 121 -13.41 -11.53 -11.54
N GLN A 122 -13.97 -10.39 -11.13
CA GLN A 122 -15.41 -10.16 -11.11
C GLN A 122 -16.06 -10.23 -12.50
N ASP A 123 -15.30 -9.90 -13.55
CA ASP A 123 -15.70 -10.01 -14.96
C ASP A 123 -15.56 -11.43 -15.54
N GLY A 124 -15.11 -12.40 -14.73
CA GLY A 124 -14.88 -13.78 -15.11
C GLY A 124 -13.48 -14.08 -15.66
N THR A 125 -12.62 -13.06 -15.83
CA THR A 125 -11.25 -13.21 -16.31
C THR A 125 -10.45 -14.13 -15.38
N ALA A 126 -9.78 -15.13 -15.94
CA ALA A 126 -8.96 -16.06 -15.16
C ALA A 126 -7.67 -15.39 -14.70
N GLY A 127 -7.26 -15.66 -13.46
CA GLY A 127 -6.01 -15.15 -12.91
C GLY A 127 -5.68 -15.85 -11.60
N TYR A 128 -4.99 -15.13 -10.72
CA TYR A 128 -4.57 -15.61 -9.41
C TYR A 128 -4.93 -14.59 -8.34
N THR A 129 -5.33 -15.07 -7.18
CA THR A 129 -5.13 -14.33 -5.95
C THR A 129 -3.63 -14.38 -5.68
N VAL A 130 -3.02 -13.21 -5.60
CA VAL A 130 -1.57 -13.05 -5.51
C VAL A 130 -1.21 -12.50 -4.14
N GLU A 131 -0.29 -13.15 -3.45
CA GLU A 131 0.12 -12.79 -2.09
C GLU A 131 1.64 -12.86 -1.96
N GLN A 132 2.21 -11.82 -1.36
CA GLN A 132 3.62 -11.76 -1.00
C GLN A 132 3.78 -11.30 0.44
N SER A 133 4.67 -11.97 1.17
CA SER A 133 5.01 -11.65 2.55
C SER A 133 6.50 -11.40 2.72
N TRP A 134 6.82 -10.48 3.62
CA TRP A 134 8.19 -10.14 3.99
C TRP A 134 8.36 -10.19 5.51
N GLU A 135 9.54 -10.55 5.99
CA GLU A 135 9.90 -10.37 7.39
C GLU A 135 9.85 -8.87 7.75
N ILE A 136 9.35 -8.55 8.94
CA ILE A 136 9.31 -7.17 9.44
C ILE A 136 10.05 -7.05 10.77
N GLY A 137 10.88 -6.03 10.90
CA GLY A 137 11.69 -5.79 12.08
C GLY A 137 10.86 -5.57 13.35
N ALA A 138 11.46 -5.85 14.52
CA ALA A 138 10.80 -5.69 15.82
C ALA A 138 10.36 -4.24 16.10
N HIS A 139 11.15 -3.26 15.63
CA HIS A 139 10.95 -1.83 15.85
C HIS A 139 10.56 -1.08 14.57
N GLU A 140 10.27 -1.82 13.50
CA GLU A 140 9.94 -1.25 12.20
C GLU A 140 8.50 -0.73 12.18
N ALA A 141 8.31 0.40 11.53
CA ALA A 141 7.00 0.99 11.31
C ALA A 141 6.73 1.20 9.83
N LEU A 142 5.48 1.00 9.44
CA LEU A 142 4.99 0.98 8.06
C LEU A 142 3.84 1.99 7.92
N TYR A 143 4.01 2.93 6.99
CA TYR A 143 3.07 4.03 6.71
C TYR A 143 2.71 4.03 5.23
N GLY A 144 1.67 4.78 4.85
CA GLY A 144 1.25 4.91 3.45
C GLY A 144 -0.10 4.25 3.22
N GLY A 145 -0.26 3.53 2.11
CA GLY A 145 -1.53 2.89 1.74
C GLY A 145 -2.57 3.86 1.18
N GLY A 146 -2.45 5.17 1.41
CA GLY A 146 -3.36 6.20 0.90
C GLY A 146 -4.08 6.96 2.02
N GLN A 147 -5.37 7.24 1.83
CA GLN A 147 -6.23 8.00 2.75
C GLN A 147 -7.34 7.10 3.31
N TYR A 148 -7.46 7.04 4.64
CA TYR A 148 -8.42 6.18 5.35
C TYR A 148 -9.10 6.90 6.52
N GLN A 149 -10.29 6.42 6.91
CA GLN A 149 -11.11 7.03 7.97
C GLN A 149 -10.97 6.36 9.35
N ASN A 150 -10.01 5.45 9.51
CA ASN A 150 -9.82 4.69 10.76
C ASN A 150 -8.96 5.40 11.82
N GLY A 151 -8.41 6.58 11.52
CA GLY A 151 -7.57 7.35 12.46
C GLY A 151 -6.22 6.70 12.78
N LEU A 152 -5.80 5.70 11.99
CA LEU A 152 -4.55 4.99 12.20
C LEU A 152 -3.46 5.54 11.29
N LEU A 153 -2.30 5.79 11.89
CA LEU A 153 -1.13 6.28 11.16
C LEU A 153 -0.17 5.16 10.74
N GLN A 154 -0.12 4.08 11.54
CA GLN A 154 0.94 3.09 11.52
C GLN A 154 0.34 1.69 11.35
N TYR A 155 0.73 1.01 10.26
CA TYR A 155 0.07 -0.20 9.77
C TYR A 155 0.87 -1.49 9.98
N ARG A 156 1.96 -1.45 10.74
CA ARG A 156 2.65 -2.67 11.17
C ARG A 156 1.67 -3.63 11.86
N HIS A 157 1.54 -4.84 11.34
CA HIS A 157 0.60 -5.89 11.79
C HIS A 157 -0.87 -5.51 11.71
N PHE A 158 -1.19 -4.45 10.98
CA PHE A 158 -2.55 -3.95 10.88
C PHE A 158 -3.17 -4.33 9.54
N PRO A 159 -4.32 -5.02 9.53
CA PRO A 159 -5.06 -5.29 8.31
C PRO A 159 -5.61 -4.01 7.70
N LEU A 160 -5.30 -3.72 6.44
CA LEU A 160 -5.84 -2.58 5.71
C LEU A 160 -6.41 -3.06 4.39
N ASP A 161 -7.64 -2.66 4.06
CA ASP A 161 -8.29 -2.98 2.80
C ASP A 161 -8.11 -1.81 1.83
N LEU A 162 -7.33 -2.02 0.79
CA LEU A 162 -7.03 -1.07 -0.27
C LEU A 162 -8.13 -1.18 -1.33
N LEU A 163 -9.23 -0.48 -1.06
CA LEU A 163 -10.38 -0.32 -1.93
C LEU A 163 -10.67 1.16 -2.13
N GLN A 164 -11.05 1.56 -3.34
CA GLN A 164 -11.49 2.93 -3.59
C GLN A 164 -12.92 3.10 -3.06
N TYR A 165 -13.15 4.13 -2.24
CA TYR A 165 -14.47 4.40 -1.69
C TYR A 165 -14.67 5.90 -1.48
N ASN A 166 -15.92 6.36 -1.34
CA ASN A 166 -16.11 7.74 -0.92
C ASN A 166 -15.40 7.97 0.43
N THR A 167 -14.64 9.05 0.54
CA THR A 167 -13.74 9.44 1.66
C THR A 167 -12.44 8.64 1.82
N GLU A 168 -12.23 7.55 1.06
CA GLU A 168 -11.03 6.73 1.10
C GLU A 168 -10.39 6.59 -0.28
N ALA A 169 -9.08 6.82 -0.33
CA ALA A 169 -8.31 6.74 -1.57
C ALA A 169 -7.15 5.79 -1.37
N ALA A 170 -7.23 4.61 -1.96
CA ALA A 170 -6.19 3.59 -1.82
C ALA A 170 -5.04 3.87 -2.79
N VAL A 171 -3.82 3.90 -2.25
CA VAL A 171 -2.56 4.00 -2.98
C VAL A 171 -1.65 2.89 -2.48
N PRO A 172 -1.37 1.83 -3.27
CA PRO A 172 -0.65 0.64 -2.82
C PRO A 172 0.87 0.88 -2.70
N PHE A 173 1.26 1.98 -2.05
CA PHE A 173 2.63 2.34 -1.75
C PHE A 173 2.81 2.52 -0.25
N PHE A 174 3.83 1.85 0.29
CA PHE A 174 4.14 1.88 1.71
C PHE A 174 5.58 2.29 1.94
N VAL A 175 5.83 3.02 3.02
CA VAL A 175 7.15 3.44 3.46
C VAL A 175 7.45 2.89 4.85
N SER A 176 8.68 2.42 5.03
CA SER A 176 9.15 1.81 6.27
C SER A 176 10.19 2.67 6.97
N THR A 177 10.15 2.72 8.31
CA THR A 177 11.24 3.33 9.11
C THR A 177 12.55 2.57 9.01
N ALA A 178 12.56 1.37 8.44
CA ALA A 178 13.80 0.66 8.08
C ALA A 178 14.51 1.26 6.85
N GLY A 179 13.94 2.30 6.22
CA GLY A 179 14.57 3.06 5.15
C GLY A 179 14.27 2.54 3.74
N TYR A 180 13.19 1.78 3.57
CA TYR A 180 12.72 1.29 2.28
C TYR A 180 11.24 1.60 2.06
N GLY A 181 10.79 1.49 0.80
CA GLY A 181 9.39 1.48 0.43
C GLY A 181 9.03 0.32 -0.48
N LEU A 182 7.73 0.02 -0.53
CA LEU A 182 7.14 -1.02 -1.36
C LEU A 182 6.01 -0.41 -2.17
N LEU A 183 6.16 -0.39 -3.49
CA LEU A 183 5.06 -0.15 -4.42
C LEU A 183 4.55 -1.51 -4.90
N TRP A 184 3.29 -1.79 -4.62
CA TRP A 184 2.61 -3.00 -5.06
C TRP A 184 1.83 -2.71 -6.34
N ASP A 185 2.30 -3.28 -7.45
CA ASP A 185 1.81 -2.94 -8.80
C ASP A 185 0.68 -3.87 -9.21
N ASN A 186 -0.46 -3.73 -8.52
CA ASN A 186 -1.69 -4.46 -8.78
C ASN A 186 -2.90 -3.55 -8.59
N TYR A 187 -3.86 -3.63 -9.51
CA TYR A 187 -5.02 -2.72 -9.55
C TYR A 187 -6.30 -3.35 -8.99
N ALA A 188 -6.28 -4.63 -8.65
CA ALA A 188 -7.39 -5.27 -7.96
C ALA A 188 -7.43 -4.82 -6.49
N ARG A 189 -8.59 -5.06 -5.85
CA ARG A 189 -8.73 -4.90 -4.41
C ARG A 189 -7.59 -5.64 -3.71
N THR A 190 -6.86 -4.90 -2.88
CA THR A 190 -5.65 -5.38 -2.22
C THR A 190 -5.81 -5.28 -0.71
N ARG A 191 -5.18 -6.18 0.04
CA ARG A 191 -5.19 -6.18 1.50
C ARG A 191 -3.76 -6.21 2.02
N LEU A 192 -3.42 -5.23 2.84
CA LEU A 192 -2.24 -5.29 3.69
C LEU A 192 -2.58 -6.12 4.93
N ASN A 193 -1.67 -7.00 5.35
CA ASN A 193 -1.76 -7.86 6.53
C ASN A 193 -3.16 -8.48 6.71
N PRO A 194 -3.69 -9.19 5.69
CA PRO A 194 -5.06 -9.68 5.76
C PRO A 194 -5.31 -10.64 6.93
N GLY A 195 -4.26 -11.29 7.45
CA GLY A 195 -4.34 -12.27 8.52
C GLY A 195 -5.38 -13.36 8.24
N THR A 196 -5.94 -13.91 9.31
CA THR A 196 -7.07 -14.84 9.25
C THR A 196 -8.21 -14.28 10.10
N PRO A 197 -9.09 -13.45 9.51
CA PRO A 197 -10.23 -12.90 10.24
C PRO A 197 -11.19 -14.02 10.67
N VAL A 198 -11.58 -13.99 11.94
CA VAL A 198 -12.57 -14.89 12.54
C VAL A 198 -13.88 -14.13 12.68
N PRO A 199 -14.97 -14.56 12.02
CA PRO A 199 -16.30 -13.99 12.23
C PRO A 199 -16.74 -14.18 13.69
N LEU A 200 -17.27 -13.12 14.30
CA LEU A 200 -17.83 -13.18 15.64
C LEU A 200 -19.36 -13.16 15.55
N ALA A 201 -19.98 -14.20 16.09
CA ALA A 201 -21.43 -14.25 16.22
C ALA A 201 -21.89 -13.26 17.31
N GLY A 202 -22.77 -12.34 16.93
CA GLY A 202 -23.57 -11.53 17.83
C GLY A 202 -25.00 -11.49 17.29
N PRO A 203 -26.00 -11.09 18.09
CA PRO A 203 -27.30 -10.80 17.51
C PRO A 203 -27.13 -9.66 16.51
N VAL A 204 -27.53 -9.91 15.26
CA VAL A 204 -27.78 -8.85 14.27
C VAL A 204 -28.79 -7.87 14.89
N PRO A 205 -28.66 -6.54 14.71
CA PRO A 205 -29.63 -5.60 15.26
C PRO A 205 -31.07 -6.03 14.91
N GLY A 206 -31.79 -6.44 15.96
CA GLY A 206 -33.20 -6.78 15.91
C GLY A 206 -34.06 -5.65 16.47
N PRO A 207 -35.36 -5.88 16.75
CA PRO A 207 -36.28 -4.86 17.28
C PRO A 207 -35.87 -4.27 18.65
N SER A 208 -34.81 -4.80 19.29
CA SER A 208 -34.23 -4.35 20.56
C SER A 208 -33.26 -3.15 20.46
N GLY A 209 -33.06 -2.58 19.27
CA GLY A 209 -32.25 -1.37 19.05
C GLY A 209 -30.82 -1.64 18.55
N PRO A 210 -30.01 -0.58 18.34
CA PRO A 210 -28.74 -0.67 17.60
C PRO A 210 -27.57 -1.23 18.40
N THR A 211 -27.81 -1.74 19.61
CA THR A 211 -26.74 -2.24 20.49
C THR A 211 -26.87 -3.73 20.67
N TRP A 212 -25.76 -4.43 20.50
CA TRP A 212 -25.68 -5.87 20.66
C TRP A 212 -24.34 -6.27 21.30
N THR A 213 -24.26 -7.50 21.79
CA THR A 213 -23.05 -8.02 22.43
C THR A 213 -22.51 -9.24 21.67
N ALA A 214 -21.19 -9.35 21.60
CA ALA A 214 -20.49 -10.55 21.14
C ALA A 214 -19.58 -11.07 22.24
N GLN A 215 -19.22 -12.35 22.13
CA GLN A 215 -18.29 -13.01 23.02
C GLN A 215 -17.10 -13.49 22.21
N VAL A 216 -15.90 -13.30 22.74
CA VAL A 216 -14.68 -13.79 22.10
C VAL A 216 -13.73 -14.38 23.12
N THR A 217 -13.07 -15.47 22.75
CA THR A 217 -12.00 -16.08 23.55
C THR A 217 -10.69 -15.92 22.81
N THR A 218 -9.71 -15.30 23.43
CA THR A 218 -8.39 -15.09 22.84
C THR A 218 -7.54 -16.36 22.88
N GLY A 219 -6.61 -16.44 21.92
CA GLY A 219 -5.55 -17.44 21.89
C GLY A 219 -4.32 -16.89 22.61
N ALA A 220 -3.26 -16.59 21.86
CA ALA A 220 -2.07 -15.93 22.39
C ALA A 220 -2.36 -14.48 22.83
N PRO A 221 -1.66 -13.93 23.84
CA PRO A 221 -1.75 -12.52 24.16
C PRO A 221 -1.21 -11.67 23.01
N GLY A 222 -1.77 -10.47 22.84
CA GLY A 222 -1.25 -9.52 21.84
C GLY A 222 -2.28 -8.51 21.36
N LEU A 223 -1.94 -7.87 20.25
CA LEU A 223 -2.72 -6.81 19.61
C LEU A 223 -3.73 -7.43 18.65
N TYR A 224 -4.97 -7.54 19.11
CA TYR A 224 -6.08 -8.03 18.30
C TYR A 224 -6.67 -6.91 17.47
N HIS A 225 -7.04 -7.24 16.25
CA HIS A 225 -7.71 -6.33 15.33
C HIS A 225 -9.19 -6.69 15.22
N PHE A 226 -10.04 -5.69 15.17
CA PHE A 226 -11.47 -5.84 14.96
C PHE A 226 -11.89 -5.03 13.74
N ALA A 227 -12.73 -5.62 12.89
CA ALA A 227 -13.36 -4.92 11.79
C ALA A 227 -14.88 -5.08 11.88
N LEU A 228 -15.59 -3.95 11.88
CA LEU A 228 -17.01 -3.88 11.67
C LEU A 228 -17.26 -3.54 10.21
N THR A 229 -17.93 -4.42 9.49
CA THR A 229 -18.39 -4.15 8.13
C THR A 229 -19.89 -3.95 8.11
N SER A 230 -20.38 -3.17 7.16
CA SER A 230 -21.80 -2.88 6.96
C SER A 230 -22.12 -2.86 5.46
N GLY A 231 -23.39 -2.74 5.08
CA GLY A 231 -23.77 -2.55 3.69
C GLY A 231 -23.45 -1.12 3.21
N PHE A 232 -23.31 -0.93 1.89
CA PHE A 232 -23.32 0.43 1.36
C PHE A 232 -24.68 1.06 1.61
N TRP A 233 -24.68 2.27 2.16
CA TRP A 233 -25.88 3.03 2.38
C TRP A 233 -25.71 4.46 1.87
N PHE A 234 -26.55 4.87 0.93
CA PHE A 234 -26.52 6.24 0.45
C PHE A 234 -27.45 7.12 1.28
N GLY A 235 -26.90 8.15 1.93
CA GLY A 235 -27.70 9.19 2.57
C GLY A 235 -26.92 10.09 3.52
N MET A 236 -27.55 11.21 3.90
CA MET A 236 -26.96 12.23 4.78
C MET A 236 -27.23 11.99 6.28
N ARG A 237 -27.91 10.89 6.64
CA ARG A 237 -28.14 10.57 8.05
C ARG A 237 -26.81 10.14 8.69
N GLY A 238 -26.50 10.72 9.85
CA GLY A 238 -25.41 10.27 10.69
C GLY A 238 -25.63 8.83 11.14
N ARG A 239 -24.58 8.02 11.03
CA ARG A 239 -24.50 6.64 11.52
C ARG A 239 -23.40 6.57 12.57
N ARG A 240 -23.55 5.60 13.46
CA ARG A 240 -22.59 5.33 14.53
C ARG A 240 -22.19 3.86 14.50
N LEU A 241 -20.89 3.62 14.48
CA LEU A 241 -20.29 2.30 14.50
C LEU A 241 -19.24 2.27 15.61
N TRP A 242 -19.61 1.73 16.77
CA TRP A 242 -18.74 1.65 17.93
C TRP A 242 -18.50 0.21 18.36
N LEU A 243 -17.29 -0.05 18.85
CA LEU A 243 -16.93 -1.30 19.49
C LEU A 243 -16.13 -1.01 20.76
N ASP A 244 -16.66 -1.46 21.89
CA ASP A 244 -16.00 -1.43 23.18
C ASP A 244 -15.67 -2.87 23.61
N VAL A 245 -14.50 -3.11 24.21
CA VAL A 245 -14.16 -4.40 24.83
C VAL A 245 -14.25 -4.24 26.35
N GLU A 246 -15.20 -4.94 26.98
CA GLU A 246 -15.43 -4.83 28.42
C GLU A 246 -14.16 -5.19 29.21
N GLY A 247 -13.92 -4.46 30.31
CA GLY A 247 -12.74 -4.63 31.14
C GLY A 247 -11.47 -3.96 30.63
N THR A 248 -11.40 -3.54 29.36
CA THR A 248 -10.25 -2.79 28.83
C THR A 248 -10.36 -1.28 29.03
N GLY A 249 -11.59 -0.77 29.17
CA GLY A 249 -11.87 0.67 29.19
C GLY A 249 -11.60 1.39 27.86
N GLN A 250 -11.30 0.64 26.79
CA GLN A 250 -10.96 1.19 25.49
C GLN A 250 -12.16 1.09 24.53
N ARG A 251 -12.45 2.22 23.87
CA ARG A 251 -13.25 2.23 22.65
C ARG A 251 -12.34 1.90 21.47
N VAL A 252 -12.51 0.71 20.92
CA VAL A 252 -11.66 0.14 19.88
C VAL A 252 -12.03 0.70 18.51
N ILE A 253 -13.33 0.82 18.24
CA ILE A 253 -13.87 1.48 17.04
C ILE A 253 -14.74 2.64 17.51
N ALA A 254 -14.49 3.84 17.00
CA ALA A 254 -15.14 5.08 17.40
C ALA A 254 -15.55 5.90 16.18
N TRP A 255 -16.40 5.35 15.31
CA TRP A 255 -16.84 6.07 14.13
C TRP A 255 -18.24 6.65 14.27
N GLU A 256 -18.38 7.91 13.87
CA GLU A 256 -19.64 8.63 13.72
C GLU A 256 -19.52 9.51 12.47
N GLY A 257 -20.41 9.32 11.50
CA GLY A 257 -20.30 10.03 10.23
C GLY A 257 -21.47 9.78 9.30
N LEU A 258 -21.41 10.38 8.10
CA LEU A 258 -22.45 10.22 7.09
C LEU A 258 -22.49 8.78 6.61
N GLY A 259 -23.69 8.23 6.41
CA GLY A 259 -23.79 6.82 6.04
C GLY A 259 -23.27 6.48 4.63
N SER A 260 -23.00 7.49 3.78
CA SER A 260 -22.27 7.37 2.51
C SER A 260 -20.75 7.16 2.64
N SER A 261 -20.24 7.05 3.87
CA SER A 261 -18.82 6.78 4.19
C SER A 261 -18.53 5.26 4.21
N PRO A 262 -17.26 4.82 4.36
CA PRO A 262 -16.83 3.45 4.16
C PRO A 262 -17.65 2.44 4.92
N SER A 263 -17.91 1.33 4.27
CA SER A 263 -18.69 0.25 4.84
C SER A 263 -17.85 -0.70 5.71
N SER A 264 -16.63 -0.29 6.10
CA SER A 264 -15.76 -1.00 7.02
C SER A 264 -15.03 -0.04 7.96
N HIS A 265 -15.10 -0.30 9.26
CA HIS A 265 -14.37 0.43 10.28
C HIS A 265 -13.56 -0.53 11.12
N THR A 266 -12.36 -0.10 11.45
CA THR A 266 -11.33 -0.97 12.01
C THR A 266 -10.75 -0.38 13.28
N GLY A 267 -10.27 -1.24 14.15
CA GLY A 267 -9.72 -0.86 15.44
C GLY A 267 -8.89 -1.97 16.06
N ARG A 268 -8.09 -1.64 17.06
CA ARG A 268 -7.21 -2.63 17.72
C ARG A 268 -7.14 -2.44 19.23
N VAL A 269 -6.90 -3.54 19.93
CA VAL A 269 -6.74 -3.55 21.38
C VAL A 269 -5.79 -4.66 21.80
N ALA A 270 -4.95 -4.39 22.81
CA ALA A 270 -4.12 -5.41 23.42
C ALA A 270 -4.98 -6.26 24.37
N LEU A 271 -5.01 -7.57 24.15
CA LEU A 271 -5.77 -8.52 24.98
C LEU A 271 -4.83 -9.56 25.59
N ALA A 272 -5.19 -10.01 26.79
CA ALA A 272 -4.53 -11.14 27.43
C ALA A 272 -4.86 -12.44 26.67
N GLY A 273 -3.96 -13.41 26.74
CA GLY A 273 -4.18 -14.72 26.12
C GLY A 273 -5.17 -15.56 26.91
N HIS A 274 -5.80 -16.52 26.22
CA HIS A 274 -6.70 -17.53 26.80
C HIS A 274 -7.81 -16.94 27.69
N THR A 275 -8.26 -15.73 27.36
CA THR A 275 -9.20 -14.94 28.16
C THR A 275 -10.47 -14.70 27.36
N ARG A 276 -11.61 -14.81 28.05
CA ARG A 276 -12.92 -14.51 27.46
C ARG A 276 -13.26 -13.03 27.67
N TYR A 277 -13.65 -12.35 26.60
CA TYR A 277 -14.07 -10.95 26.61
C TYR A 277 -15.50 -10.81 26.08
N THR A 278 -16.25 -9.91 26.69
CA THR A 278 -17.50 -9.39 26.15
C THR A 278 -17.21 -8.17 25.30
N LEU A 279 -17.75 -8.14 24.09
CA LEU A 279 -17.72 -7.00 23.19
C LEU A 279 -19.08 -6.33 23.21
N ARG A 280 -19.11 -5.01 23.33
CA ARG A 280 -20.31 -4.20 23.15
C ARG A 280 -20.20 -3.47 21.83
N VAL A 281 -21.16 -3.72 20.94
CA VAL A 281 -21.19 -3.13 19.61
C VAL A 281 -22.39 -2.23 19.48
N VAL A 282 -22.21 -1.09 18.83
CA VAL A 282 -23.29 -0.18 18.43
C VAL A 282 -23.26 -0.04 16.92
N GLY A 283 -24.37 -0.33 16.27
CA GLY A 283 -24.56 -0.19 14.83
C GLY A 283 -26.02 -0.42 14.42
N GLU A 284 -26.48 0.39 13.46
CA GLU A 284 -27.89 0.49 13.06
C GLU A 284 -28.25 -0.38 11.84
N ASP A 285 -27.30 -1.18 11.32
CA ASP A 285 -27.45 -1.87 10.03
C ASP A 285 -27.60 -3.39 10.20
N PRO A 286 -28.68 -3.99 9.65
CA PRO A 286 -28.94 -5.42 9.75
C PRO A 286 -27.93 -6.29 8.99
N ASP A 287 -27.18 -5.76 8.03
CA ASP A 287 -26.16 -6.51 7.27
C ASP A 287 -24.77 -6.38 7.90
N MET A 288 -24.69 -5.89 9.15
CA MET A 288 -23.41 -5.75 9.82
C MET A 288 -22.75 -7.09 10.14
N ALA A 289 -21.44 -7.14 9.91
CA ALA A 289 -20.60 -8.25 10.34
C ALA A 289 -19.44 -7.74 11.19
N LEU A 290 -19.12 -8.50 12.24
CA LEU A 290 -17.94 -8.27 13.07
C LEU A 290 -16.95 -9.39 12.84
N THR A 291 -15.70 -9.03 12.60
CA THR A 291 -14.58 -9.97 12.56
C THR A 291 -13.52 -9.56 13.56
N MET A 292 -12.81 -10.56 14.08
CA MET A 292 -11.59 -10.39 14.86
C MET A 292 -10.44 -11.07 14.15
N THR A 293 -9.33 -10.37 13.96
CA THR A 293 -8.08 -10.95 13.46
C THR A 293 -7.10 -11.08 14.63
N PRO A 294 -6.61 -12.29 14.94
CA PRO A 294 -5.56 -12.49 15.93
C PRO A 294 -4.25 -11.78 15.55
N PRO A 295 -3.35 -11.52 16.53
CA PRO A 295 -2.04 -10.97 16.25
C PRO A 295 -1.25 -11.89 15.30
N ASP A 296 -0.80 -11.34 14.17
CA ASP A 296 0.10 -11.99 13.22
C ASP A 296 1.40 -11.17 13.20
N TYR A 297 2.41 -11.64 13.93
CA TYR A 297 3.66 -10.91 14.15
C TYR A 297 4.80 -11.47 13.30
N GLY A 298 5.77 -10.60 13.02
CA GLY A 298 7.02 -10.99 12.35
C GLY A 298 7.00 -10.92 10.83
N ARG A 299 5.84 -10.65 10.22
CA ARG A 299 5.73 -10.41 8.78
C ARG A 299 4.82 -9.24 8.43
N THR A 300 4.98 -8.73 7.22
CA THR A 300 4.00 -7.88 6.54
C THR A 300 3.61 -8.56 5.24
N THR A 301 2.34 -8.52 4.87
CA THR A 301 1.79 -9.25 3.72
C THR A 301 0.95 -8.33 2.86
N LEU A 302 1.10 -8.40 1.54
CA LEU A 302 0.17 -7.80 0.59
C LEU A 302 -0.49 -8.90 -0.22
N ARG A 303 -1.82 -8.86 -0.30
CA ARG A 303 -2.63 -9.80 -1.10
C ARG A 303 -3.60 -9.07 -1.99
N SER A 304 -3.60 -9.36 -3.28
CA SER A 304 -4.65 -8.89 -4.21
C SER A 304 -5.60 -10.01 -4.58
N ASP A 305 -6.88 -9.68 -4.67
CA ASP A 305 -7.94 -10.65 -4.98
C ASP A 305 -7.81 -11.24 -6.38
N ALA A 306 -7.25 -10.48 -7.33
CA ALA A 306 -6.95 -10.91 -8.69
C ALA A 306 -5.64 -10.30 -9.20
N GLY A 307 -4.96 -11.01 -10.10
CA GLY A 307 -3.72 -10.60 -10.74
C GLY A 307 -3.13 -11.76 -11.56
N GLU A 308 -2.21 -11.47 -12.47
CA GLU A 308 -1.53 -12.51 -13.25
C GLU A 308 -0.29 -13.08 -12.51
N TRP A 309 0.32 -12.26 -11.65
CA TRP A 309 1.51 -12.57 -10.83
C TRP A 309 1.67 -11.59 -9.66
N VAL A 310 2.62 -11.87 -8.77
CA VAL A 310 3.14 -10.90 -7.81
C VAL A 310 4.06 -9.93 -8.55
N ASP A 311 3.82 -8.62 -8.44
CA ASP A 311 4.63 -7.55 -9.03
C ASP A 311 4.80 -6.42 -8.02
N TYR A 312 6.02 -6.12 -7.64
CA TYR A 312 6.30 -5.03 -6.72
C TYR A 312 7.64 -4.37 -6.98
N TYR A 313 7.78 -3.13 -6.52
CA TYR A 313 9.03 -2.39 -6.52
C TYR A 313 9.48 -2.16 -5.08
N ALA A 314 10.66 -2.67 -4.73
CA ALA A 314 11.38 -2.31 -3.52
C ALA A 314 12.25 -1.07 -3.79
N MET A 315 12.12 -0.06 -2.94
CA MET A 315 12.78 1.24 -3.08
C MET A 315 13.63 1.53 -1.85
N VAL A 316 14.96 1.48 -1.95
CA VAL A 316 15.87 1.68 -0.81
C VAL A 316 16.34 3.13 -0.77
N GLY A 317 15.58 3.97 -0.07
CA GLY A 317 15.83 5.41 0.03
C GLY A 317 16.64 5.85 1.25
N GLY A 318 16.85 4.98 2.23
CA GLY A 318 17.57 5.26 3.49
C GLY A 318 16.83 6.18 4.47
N SER A 319 15.73 6.81 4.05
CA SER A 319 14.84 7.67 4.84
C SER A 319 13.44 7.67 4.24
N LEU A 320 12.46 8.21 4.96
CA LEU A 320 11.08 8.35 4.45
C LEU A 320 11.06 9.25 3.21
N ASP A 321 11.67 10.44 3.26
CA ASP A 321 11.73 11.36 2.12
C ASP A 321 12.50 10.77 0.92
N GLY A 322 13.63 10.09 1.18
CA GLY A 322 14.37 9.41 0.13
C GLY A 322 13.53 8.33 -0.56
N THR A 323 12.68 7.64 0.21
CA THR A 323 11.76 6.63 -0.32
C THR A 323 10.64 7.26 -1.15
N ILE A 324 10.07 8.38 -0.68
CA ILE A 324 9.09 9.15 -1.49
C ILE A 324 9.73 9.65 -2.79
N ALA A 325 10.99 10.11 -2.74
CA ALA A 325 11.69 10.58 -3.95
C ALA A 325 11.80 9.48 -5.01
N LEU A 326 12.14 8.25 -4.60
CA LEU A 326 12.18 7.08 -5.50
C LEU A 326 10.80 6.73 -6.06
N TYR A 327 9.74 6.85 -5.26
CA TYR A 327 8.37 6.69 -5.74
C TYR A 327 8.02 7.71 -6.82
N ARG A 328 8.43 8.99 -6.64
CA ARG A 328 8.22 10.03 -7.65
C ARG A 328 9.10 9.85 -8.89
N GLU A 329 10.30 9.30 -8.73
CA GLU A 329 11.13 8.89 -9.86
C GLU A 329 10.42 7.81 -10.70
N ALA A 330 9.81 6.83 -10.05
CA ALA A 330 9.09 5.73 -10.70
C ALA A 330 7.75 6.15 -11.34
N THR A 331 6.98 7.01 -10.67
CA THR A 331 5.57 7.29 -10.98
C THR A 331 5.30 8.67 -11.57
N GLY A 332 6.28 9.56 -11.50
CA GLY A 332 6.20 10.92 -12.01
C GLY A 332 6.34 11.99 -10.92
N PRO A 333 6.89 13.17 -11.26
CA PRO A 333 7.02 14.27 -10.30
C PRO A 333 5.65 14.85 -9.95
N ALA A 334 5.50 15.34 -8.71
CA ALA A 334 4.35 16.15 -8.34
C ALA A 334 4.57 17.59 -8.87
N PRO A 335 3.74 18.07 -9.82
CA PRO A 335 3.89 19.43 -10.33
C PRO A 335 3.55 20.45 -9.24
N LEU A 336 4.13 21.65 -9.35
CA LEU A 336 3.67 22.78 -8.55
C LEU A 336 2.30 23.22 -9.06
N TYR A 337 1.37 23.45 -8.12
CA TYR A 337 0.11 24.08 -8.45
C TYR A 337 0.31 25.59 -8.68
N GLY A 338 -0.65 26.23 -9.36
CA GLY A 338 -0.70 27.69 -9.41
C GLY A 338 -0.74 28.26 -7.99
N ARG A 339 -0.08 29.41 -7.74
CA ARG A 339 0.05 29.98 -6.38
C ARG A 339 -1.30 30.13 -5.67
N TRP A 340 -2.36 30.46 -6.41
CA TRP A 340 -3.74 30.58 -5.93
C TRP A 340 -4.27 29.30 -5.27
N ALA A 341 -3.76 28.11 -5.62
CA ALA A 341 -4.23 26.84 -5.09
C ALA A 341 -3.85 26.64 -3.61
N TYR A 342 -2.79 27.31 -3.14
CA TYR A 342 -2.36 27.31 -1.75
C TYR A 342 -3.07 28.36 -0.89
N GLY A 343 -3.92 29.19 -1.51
CA GLY A 343 -4.76 30.16 -0.83
C GLY A 343 -6.03 29.54 -0.23
N PHE A 344 -6.92 30.38 0.30
CA PHE A 344 -8.19 29.91 0.85
C PHE A 344 -9.21 29.61 -0.26
N TRP A 345 -9.93 28.49 -0.10
CA TRP A 345 -10.98 28.02 -1.00
C TRP A 345 -12.35 28.08 -0.31
N GLN A 346 -13.27 28.86 -0.87
CA GLN A 346 -14.68 28.82 -0.48
C GLN A 346 -15.45 27.87 -1.40
N CYS A 347 -16.13 26.89 -0.80
CA CYS A 347 -17.03 25.97 -1.50
C CYS A 347 -18.36 25.85 -0.72
N LYS A 348 -19.42 25.42 -1.39
CA LYS A 348 -20.72 25.07 -0.82
C LYS A 348 -21.29 23.95 -1.69
N GLU A 349 -21.96 22.99 -1.07
CA GLU A 349 -22.87 22.04 -1.73
C GLU A 349 -24.29 22.59 -1.59
N HIS A 350 -24.90 23.17 -2.63
CA HIS A 350 -24.28 23.84 -3.78
C HIS A 350 -24.65 25.34 -3.80
N TYR A 351 -23.97 26.13 -4.64
CA TYR A 351 -24.46 27.46 -5.00
C TYR A 351 -25.53 27.33 -6.09
N ALA A 352 -26.75 27.77 -5.80
CA ALA A 352 -27.92 27.53 -6.64
C ALA A 352 -28.03 28.50 -7.84
N SER A 353 -27.28 29.60 -7.82
CA SER A 353 -27.28 30.58 -8.91
C SER A 353 -25.96 31.34 -9.01
N GLN A 354 -25.73 31.93 -10.18
CA GLN A 354 -24.60 32.85 -10.40
C GLN A 354 -24.63 34.03 -9.41
N GLU A 355 -25.82 34.55 -9.07
CA GLU A 355 -25.96 35.64 -8.11
C GLU A 355 -25.48 35.23 -6.72
N GLU A 356 -25.84 34.02 -6.26
CA GLU A 356 -25.41 33.51 -4.96
C GLU A 356 -23.88 33.34 -4.89
N LEU A 357 -23.29 32.72 -5.92
CA LEU A 357 -21.85 32.49 -6.00
C LEU A 357 -21.08 33.81 -6.04
N LEU A 358 -21.47 34.75 -6.90
CA LEU A 358 -20.83 36.06 -6.98
C LEU A 358 -21.08 36.91 -5.74
N GLY A 359 -22.24 36.76 -5.09
CA GLY A 359 -22.58 37.38 -3.82
C GLY A 359 -21.62 36.95 -2.70
N ALA A 360 -21.35 35.65 -2.58
CA ALA A 360 -20.38 35.11 -1.64
C ALA A 360 -18.97 35.68 -1.89
N ALA A 361 -18.50 35.66 -3.14
CA ALA A 361 -17.18 36.20 -3.50
C ALA A 361 -17.05 37.71 -3.17
N LYS A 362 -18.05 38.52 -3.53
CA LYS A 362 -18.10 39.94 -3.18
C LYS A 362 -18.13 40.16 -1.66
N GLY A 363 -18.81 39.28 -0.93
CA GLY A 363 -18.91 39.32 0.53
C GLY A 363 -17.56 39.20 1.23
N TYR A 364 -16.68 38.30 0.77
CA TYR A 364 -15.30 38.19 1.26
C TYR A 364 -14.51 39.47 1.00
N ARG A 365 -14.59 40.00 -0.23
CA ARG A 365 -13.88 41.24 -0.62
C ARG A 365 -14.34 42.44 0.19
N ALA A 366 -15.65 42.64 0.35
CA ALA A 366 -16.21 43.75 1.10
C ALA A 366 -15.82 43.75 2.59
N ARG A 367 -15.52 42.57 3.16
CA ARG A 367 -15.10 42.40 4.56
C ARG A 367 -13.58 42.38 4.74
N GLY A 368 -12.80 42.50 3.66
CA GLY A 368 -11.34 42.40 3.72
C GLY A 368 -10.82 41.02 4.13
N ILE A 369 -11.61 39.95 3.93
CA ILE A 369 -11.21 38.58 4.25
C ILE A 369 -10.51 37.96 3.02
N PRO A 370 -9.27 37.47 3.14
CA PRO A 370 -8.56 36.83 2.02
C PRO A 370 -9.29 35.58 1.49
N VAL A 371 -9.44 35.50 0.17
CA VAL A 371 -9.92 34.31 -0.54
C VAL A 371 -9.35 34.32 -1.96
N ASP A 372 -8.83 33.17 -2.40
CA ASP A 372 -8.23 33.00 -3.72
C ASP A 372 -9.17 32.26 -4.67
N ASN A 373 -9.97 31.32 -4.15
CA ASN A 373 -10.80 30.43 -4.97
C ASN A 373 -12.25 30.38 -4.48
N ILE A 374 -13.18 30.30 -5.43
CA ILE A 374 -14.59 29.99 -5.20
C ILE A 374 -15.02 28.86 -6.13
N VAL A 375 -15.81 27.91 -5.62
CA VAL A 375 -16.16 26.67 -6.33
C VAL A 375 -17.65 26.63 -6.66
N GLN A 376 -17.99 26.41 -7.93
CA GLN A 376 -19.33 25.97 -8.35
C GLN A 376 -19.38 24.45 -8.28
N ASP A 377 -20.22 23.93 -7.40
CA ASP A 377 -20.46 22.49 -7.25
C ASP A 377 -21.51 22.00 -8.28
N TRP A 378 -21.94 20.73 -8.21
CA TRP A 378 -22.97 20.07 -9.04
C TRP A 378 -24.34 20.80 -9.09
N HIS A 379 -25.33 20.26 -9.81
CA HIS A 379 -26.66 20.85 -10.04
C HIS A 379 -26.79 22.09 -10.94
N TYR A 380 -25.77 22.44 -11.75
CA TYR A 380 -25.87 23.58 -12.67
C TYR A 380 -26.22 23.24 -14.13
N TRP A 381 -26.31 21.95 -14.52
CA TRP A 381 -26.51 21.51 -15.92
C TRP A 381 -27.83 20.77 -16.20
N GLY A 382 -28.84 20.86 -15.33
CA GLY A 382 -30.18 20.28 -15.52
C GLY A 382 -30.38 18.92 -14.83
N ASP A 383 -31.28 18.07 -15.33
CA ASP A 383 -31.81 16.89 -14.62
C ASP A 383 -30.79 15.78 -14.25
N LEU A 384 -29.58 15.82 -14.81
CA LEU A 384 -28.47 14.89 -14.52
C LEU A 384 -27.32 15.55 -13.75
N GLY A 385 -27.49 16.81 -13.37
CA GLY A 385 -26.54 17.58 -12.57
C GLY A 385 -27.14 17.81 -11.23
#